data_AF-A0A539D2H2-F1
#
_entry.id   AF-A0A539D2H2-F1
#
_cell.length_a   1.000
_cell.length_b   1.000
_cell.length_c   1.000
_cell.angle_alpha   90.00
_cell.angle_beta   90.00
_cell.angle_gamma   90.00
#
_symmetry.space_group_name_H-M   'P 1'
#
loop_
_entity.id
_entity.type
_entity.pdbx_description
1 polymer ?
#
loop_
_entity_poly.entity_id
_entity_poly.type
_entity_poly.pdbx_seq_one_letter_code
_entity_poly.pdbx_strand_id
1 'polypeptide(L)' 'PATATIIDGASWRCEGATCTASGGANQPATRACRRVVARFGAVSSFSYKGVALSAEQIAACNA' A
#
# COMPACT_ATOMS: atom_id res chain seq x y z
N PRO A 1 9.95 15.98 -0.31
CA PRO A 1 10.66 14.69 -0.55
C PRO A 1 9.70 13.51 -0.41
N ALA A 2 9.40 12.82 -1.52
CA ALA A 2 8.62 11.59 -1.49
C ALA A 2 9.56 10.43 -1.12
N THR A 3 9.57 10.05 0.16
CA THR A 3 10.46 9.01 0.67
C THR A 3 10.01 7.65 0.14
N ALA A 4 10.68 7.17 -0.91
CA ALA A 4 10.45 5.84 -1.44
C ALA A 4 10.87 4.81 -0.38
N THR A 5 9.92 4.07 0.18
CA THR A 5 10.18 3.12 1.26
C THR A 5 10.03 1.70 0.74
N ILE A 6 10.97 0.82 1.05
CA ILE A 6 10.87 -0.57 0.63
C ILE A 6 10.21 -1.38 1.75
N ILE A 7 9.10 -2.06 1.43
CA ILE A 7 8.40 -2.96 2.35
C ILE A 7 8.22 -4.30 1.63
N ASP A 8 8.74 -5.36 2.22
CA ASP A 8 8.68 -6.73 1.67
C ASP A 8 9.16 -6.80 0.20
N GLY A 9 10.22 -6.02 -0.11
CA GLY A 9 10.82 -5.91 -1.44
C GLY A 9 10.04 -5.06 -2.44
N ALA A 10 8.87 -4.53 -2.08
CA ALA A 10 8.11 -3.61 -2.91
C ALA A 10 8.52 -2.16 -2.61
N SER A 11 8.74 -1.36 -3.65
CA SER A 11 9.04 0.06 -3.51
C SER A 11 7.75 0.87 -3.40
N TRP A 12 7.51 1.45 -2.23
CA TRP A 12 6.33 2.26 -1.93
C TRP A 12 6.60 3.74 -2.15
N ARG A 13 5.71 4.38 -2.89
CA ARG A 13 5.58 5.82 -2.98
C ARG A 13 4.20 6.21 -2.43
N CYS A 14 4.21 6.85 -1.27
CA CYS A 14 3.01 7.38 -0.63
C CYS A 14 3.01 8.91 -0.73
N GLU A 15 1.93 9.46 -1.28
CA GLU A 15 1.65 10.89 -1.34
C GLU A 15 0.38 11.15 -0.54
N GLY A 16 0.55 11.68 0.68
CA GLY A 16 -0.54 11.77 1.66
C GLY A 16 -1.10 10.39 2.00
N ALA A 17 -2.39 10.18 1.73
CA ALA A 17 -3.09 8.93 1.98
C ALA A 17 -3.16 8.02 0.74
N THR A 18 -2.50 8.37 -0.36
CA THR A 18 -2.44 7.55 -1.58
C THR A 18 -1.10 6.83 -1.65
N CYS A 19 -1.12 5.51 -1.56
CA CYS A 19 0.09 4.69 -1.62
C CYS A 19 0.10 3.80 -2.86
N THR A 20 1.20 3.85 -3.59
CA THR A 20 1.42 3.02 -4.77
C THR A 20 2.74 2.27 -4.65
N ALA A 21 2.76 1.01 -5.09
CA ALA A 21 4.00 0.25 -5.17
C ALA A 21 4.12 -0.64 -6.39
N SER A 22 5.37 -0.83 -6.78
CA SER A 22 5.81 -1.74 -7.83
C SER A 22 6.79 -2.78 -7.28
N GLY A 23 6.78 -3.97 -7.89
CA GLY A 23 7.65 -5.08 -7.50
C GLY A 23 7.30 -5.74 -6.16
N GLY A 24 8.31 -6.39 -5.57
CA GLY A 24 8.22 -7.09 -4.28
C GLY A 24 7.72 -8.52 -4.34
N ALA A 25 7.57 -9.11 -3.14
CA ALA A 25 7.17 -10.50 -2.96
C ALA A 25 5.79 -10.80 -3.57
N ASN A 26 5.55 -12.04 -3.98
CA ASN A 26 4.25 -12.42 -4.52
C ASN A 26 3.23 -12.57 -3.38
N GLN A 27 2.54 -11.47 -3.06
CA GLN A 27 1.55 -11.41 -1.98
C GLN A 27 0.27 -10.69 -2.41
N PRO A 28 -0.87 -10.93 -1.75
CA PRO A 28 -2.10 -10.19 -2.00
C PRO A 28 -1.96 -8.69 -1.68
N ALA A 29 -2.61 -7.85 -2.48
CA ALA A 29 -2.63 -6.40 -2.27
C ALA A 29 -3.19 -6.02 -0.88
N THR A 30 -4.14 -6.78 -0.33
CA THR A 30 -4.66 -6.57 1.03
C THR A 30 -3.60 -6.78 2.11
N ARG A 31 -2.72 -7.78 1.98
CA ARG A 31 -1.61 -8.01 2.92
C ARG A 31 -0.59 -6.87 2.83
N ALA A 32 -0.24 -6.47 1.61
CA ALA A 32 0.66 -5.34 1.38
C ALA A 32 0.09 -4.05 1.98
N CYS A 33 -1.22 -3.83 1.84
CA CYS A 33 -1.91 -2.66 2.38
C CYS A 33 -1.80 -2.58 3.90
N ARG A 34 -2.07 -3.68 4.63
CA ARG A 34 -1.91 -3.70 6.10
C ARG A 34 -0.49 -3.32 6.55
N ARG A 35 0.53 -3.77 5.81
CA ARG A 35 1.94 -3.44 6.11
C ARG A 35 2.23 -1.95 5.91
N VAL A 36 1.65 -1.36 4.87
CA VAL A 36 1.76 0.07 4.58
C VAL A 36 1.01 0.89 5.63
N VAL A 37 -0.22 0.51 5.96
CA VAL A 37 -1.03 1.18 6.99
C VAL A 37 -0.35 1.15 8.36
N ALA A 38 0.26 0.01 8.73
CA ALA A 38 1.02 -0.09 9.97
C ALA A 38 2.26 0.84 10.01
N ARG A 39 2.78 1.26 8.86
CA ARG A 39 3.99 2.10 8.75
C ARG A 39 3.68 3.58 8.56
N PHE A 40 2.66 3.89 7.76
CA PHE A 40 2.31 5.23 7.29
C PHE A 40 0.98 5.75 7.88
N GLY A 41 0.14 4.87 8.42
CA GLY A 41 -1.23 5.18 8.85
C GLY A 41 -2.28 4.85 7.79
N ALA A 42 -3.54 5.16 8.10
CA ALA A 42 -4.67 4.84 7.22
C ALA A 42 -4.53 5.48 5.83
N VAL A 43 -4.86 4.71 4.79
CA VAL A 43 -4.77 5.13 3.38
C VAL A 43 -6.17 5.28 2.78
N SER A 44 -6.35 6.22 1.86
CA SER A 44 -7.60 6.40 1.10
C SER A 44 -7.53 5.78 -0.28
N SER A 45 -6.34 5.59 -0.82
CA SER A 45 -6.10 4.96 -2.12
C SER A 45 -4.87 4.07 -2.07
N PHE A 46 -4.99 2.87 -2.62
CA PHE A 46 -3.92 1.88 -2.58
C PHE A 46 -3.84 1.12 -3.90
N SER A 47 -2.64 1.10 -4.49
CA SER A 47 -2.35 0.31 -5.69
C SER A 47 -1.07 -0.49 -5.54
N TYR A 48 -1.14 -1.78 -5.83
CA TYR A 48 -0.02 -2.70 -5.71
C TYR A 48 0.13 -3.52 -6.99
N LYS A 49 1.28 -3.42 -7.67
CA LYS A 49 1.56 -4.14 -8.92
C LYS A 49 0.47 -3.96 -10.00
N GLY A 50 -0.12 -2.76 -10.07
CA GLY A 50 -1.21 -2.43 -10.99
C GLY A 50 -2.60 -2.88 -10.52
N VAL A 51 -2.69 -3.54 -9.36
CA VAL A 51 -3.97 -3.90 -8.73
C VAL A 51 -4.36 -2.82 -7.73
N ALA A 52 -5.39 -2.04 -8.07
CA ALA A 52 -5.99 -1.09 -7.14
C ALA A 52 -6.97 -1.81 -6.20
N LEU A 53 -6.91 -1.50 -4.91
CA LEU A 53 -7.90 -1.98 -3.94
C LEU A 53 -9.19 -1.16 -4.05
N SER A 54 -10.34 -1.83 -3.90
CA SER A 54 -11.63 -1.15 -3.79
C SER A 54 -11.78 -0.45 -2.43
N ALA A 55 -12.76 0.45 -2.32
CA ALA A 55 -13.02 1.16 -1.06
C ALA A 55 -13.29 0.20 0.12
N GLU A 56 -14.00 -0.91 -0.11
CA GLU A 56 -14.26 -1.94 0.90
C GLU A 56 -12.97 -2.63 1.35
N GLN A 57 -12.07 -2.94 0.40
CA GLN A 57 -10.78 -3.55 0.70
C GLN A 57 -9.84 -2.58 1.43
N ILE A 58 -9.92 -1.28 1.12
CA ILE A 58 -9.18 -0.23 1.81
C ILE A 58 -9.72 -0.07 3.24
N ALA A 59 -11.03 -0.07 3.45
CA ALA A 59 -11.64 -0.04 4.77
C ALA A 59 -11.19 -1.26 5.61
N ALA A 60 -11.20 -2.46 5.04
CA ALA A 60 -10.73 -3.69 5.69
C ALA A 60 -9.20 -3.74 5.92
N CYS A 61 -8.45 -2.92 5.21
CA CYS A 61 -7.00 -2.76 5.38
C CYS A 61 -6.66 -1.73 6.46
N ASN A 62 -7.45 -0.67 6.56
CA ASN A 62 -7.30 0.40 7.56
C ASN A 62 -7.78 -0.01 8.96
N ALA A 63 -8.58 -1.08 9.05
CA ALA A 63 -9.04 -1.70 10.30
C ALA A 63 -7.94 -2.57 10.91
#